data_AF-A0A660MAE8-F1
#
_entry.id   AF-A0A660MAE8-F1
#
_cell.length_a   1.000
_cell.length_b   1.000
_cell.length_c   1.000
_cell.angle_alpha   90.00
_cell.angle_beta   90.00
_cell.angle_gamma   90.00
#
_symmetry.space_group_name_H-M   'P 1'
#
loop_
_entity.id
_entity.type
_entity.pdbx_description
1 polymer ?
#
loop_
_entity_poly.entity_id
_entity_poly.type
_entity_poly.pdbx_seq_one_letter_code
_entity_poly.pdbx_strand_id
1 'polypeptide(L)'
;MNRSKSEAVPDDSVKKPSQHLSRREALAAACLGALSALLSGDTPQPSAEQCQDHEKDSFQPVVVRLGVVALNAAGFEPGKSNEEIFEEVHVHTSRITHTTRGAYEFHITEFASNVAPDSTRTKDDGTTEYYYSNDQIKKIAEEYREQLDVQDGEHSLMLMAVNTAGVENDVLGLAFQSTDEDKAKGGNGPMVLVLSNKTGGNVYSHEIGHILSEDEQNSDPSKEKQFGKGMGHEMVMDCLITDAEGNITQYCAVDTIQQLLAMGCGLSKRDKSDAVNEYASPVTVMGNSMVYTDADTKVSQVTNEVTATEEHKPIYSPAELTFLDSRHQVECTTSTDGRYPLSYDFTKRFALAYSLPADHALKTILPKADTLVFAPIIEYIDKDTPFDSTDLDAVQRRIGVFATWDNGRGTALLDVSLFNKIDYSGEKENVIYADEQLGFVAVSGYDKKTKSEYVRVVSLSSQEGTTLLDEARTRTAERNQLLLKPKQAN
;
A
#
# COMPACT_ATOMS: atom_id res chain seq x y z
N MET A 1 -68.01 -28.18 22.72
CA MET A 1 -68.76 -28.54 23.96
C MET A 1 -67.81 -29.22 24.92
N ASN A 2 -67.64 -28.61 26.10
CA ASN A 2 -67.37 -29.14 27.46
C ASN A 2 -66.59 -30.46 27.63
N ARG A 3 -65.68 -30.66 28.59
CA ARG A 3 -65.19 -29.96 29.79
C ARG A 3 -64.03 -30.85 30.30
N SER A 4 -62.85 -30.32 30.67
CA SER A 4 -62.45 -29.94 32.06
C SER A 4 -62.43 -31.14 33.03
N LYS A 5 -61.33 -31.52 33.71
CA LYS A 5 -60.54 -30.91 34.82
C LYS A 5 -59.56 -32.03 35.31
N SER A 6 -58.53 -31.89 36.14
CA SER A 6 -57.77 -30.84 36.84
C SER A 6 -56.76 -31.53 37.78
N GLU A 7 -55.61 -30.89 38.05
CA GLU A 7 -54.90 -30.69 39.36
C GLU A 7 -53.38 -30.62 39.10
N ALA A 8 -52.71 -29.45 39.15
CA ALA A 8 -52.32 -28.55 40.28
C ALA A 8 -50.77 -28.66 40.47
N VAL A 9 -49.86 -27.71 40.16
CA VAL A 9 -49.56 -26.32 40.64
C VAL A 9 -49.16 -26.31 42.13
N PRO A 10 -48.07 -25.64 42.61
CA PRO A 10 -47.58 -24.25 42.30
C PRO A 10 -46.05 -24.12 42.17
N ASP A 11 -45.39 -22.96 42.12
CA ASP A 11 -45.54 -21.61 41.52
C ASP A 11 -44.25 -20.84 41.90
N ASP A 12 -43.91 -19.83 41.11
CA ASP A 12 -43.14 -18.61 41.42
C ASP A 12 -41.59 -18.55 41.57
N SER A 13 -41.05 -17.71 40.68
CA SER A 13 -40.18 -16.54 40.94
C SER A 13 -38.64 -16.58 40.71
N VAL A 14 -38.25 -15.85 39.66
CA VAL A 14 -37.08 -14.96 39.42
C VAL A 14 -36.00 -14.82 40.52
N LYS A 15 -34.71 -15.03 40.14
CA LYS A 15 -33.57 -14.08 40.34
C LYS A 15 -32.20 -14.61 39.82
N LYS A 16 -31.50 -13.77 39.03
CA LYS A 16 -30.03 -13.79 38.82
C LYS A 16 -29.27 -13.53 40.15
N PRO A 17 -28.02 -13.98 40.31
CA PRO A 17 -26.88 -13.06 40.13
C PRO A 17 -25.59 -13.68 39.54
N SER A 18 -24.69 -12.79 39.15
CA SER A 18 -23.31 -12.98 38.66
C SER A 18 -22.31 -13.29 39.78
N GLN A 19 -21.15 -13.87 39.42
CA GLN A 19 -19.78 -13.63 39.98
C GLN A 19 -18.77 -14.53 39.22
N HIS A 20 -17.97 -13.99 38.29
CA HIS A 20 -16.55 -13.60 38.44
C HIS A 20 -15.58 -14.74 38.84
N LEU A 21 -14.86 -15.29 37.85
CA LEU A 21 -13.59 -16.00 38.03
C LEU A 21 -12.43 -15.03 37.72
N SER A 22 -11.39 -15.06 38.55
CA SER A 22 -10.33 -14.04 38.61
C SER A 22 -9.18 -14.30 37.63
N ARG A 23 -8.60 -13.19 37.13
CA ARG A 23 -7.57 -13.07 36.09
C ARG A 23 -6.19 -13.68 36.43
N ARG A 24 -6.04 -14.41 37.55
CA ARG A 24 -4.74 -14.95 38.02
C ARG A 24 -4.56 -16.46 37.85
N GLU A 25 -5.60 -17.22 37.54
CA GLU A 25 -5.49 -18.69 37.38
C GLU A 25 -5.35 -19.13 35.91
N ALA A 26 -5.65 -18.26 34.94
CA ALA A 26 -5.43 -18.53 33.52
C ALA A 26 -3.96 -18.39 33.08
N LEU A 27 -3.10 -17.77 33.89
CA LEU A 27 -1.67 -17.57 33.56
C LEU A 27 -0.76 -18.76 33.90
N ALA A 28 -1.24 -19.77 34.65
CA ALA A 28 -0.40 -20.89 35.07
C ALA A 28 -0.43 -22.11 34.12
N ALA A 29 -1.37 -22.15 33.16
CA ALA A 29 -1.48 -23.25 32.20
C ALA A 29 -0.77 -22.98 30.86
N ALA A 30 -0.39 -21.73 30.57
CA ALA A 30 0.33 -21.36 29.34
C ALA A 30 1.87 -21.50 29.46
N CYS A 31 2.41 -21.62 30.67
CA CYS A 31 3.86 -21.64 30.91
C CYS A 31 4.53 -23.02 30.84
N LEU A 32 3.81 -24.10 30.54
CA LEU A 32 4.37 -25.46 30.46
C LEU A 32 4.36 -26.09 29.06
N GLY A 33 3.69 -25.46 28.09
CA GLY A 33 3.72 -25.90 26.68
C GLY A 33 4.87 -25.31 25.85
N ALA A 34 5.50 -24.24 26.35
CA ALA A 34 6.52 -23.48 25.61
C ALA A 34 7.96 -24.02 25.75
N LEU A 35 8.19 -25.08 26.53
CA LEU A 35 9.55 -25.57 26.84
C LEU A 35 10.04 -26.75 25.97
N SER A 36 9.26 -27.22 24.99
CA SER A 36 9.61 -28.43 24.21
C SER A 36 10.00 -28.19 22.75
N ALA A 37 9.96 -26.95 22.25
CA ALA A 37 10.25 -26.62 20.85
C ALA A 37 11.57 -25.83 20.65
N LEU A 38 12.34 -25.62 21.71
CA LEU A 38 13.73 -25.19 21.60
C LEU A 38 14.57 -26.43 21.29
N LEU A 39 14.77 -26.76 20.01
CA LEU A 39 15.93 -27.49 19.45
C LEU A 39 15.68 -27.85 17.96
N SER A 40 15.60 -26.84 17.10
CA SER A 40 16.00 -26.91 15.68
C SER A 40 15.83 -25.52 15.08
N GLY A 41 16.93 -24.76 15.03
CA GLY A 41 16.96 -23.46 14.39
C GLY A 41 17.07 -23.61 12.89
N ASP A 42 16.01 -23.22 12.20
CA ASP A 42 16.09 -22.73 10.82
C ASP A 42 15.78 -21.24 10.88
N THR A 43 16.79 -20.41 10.58
CA THR A 43 16.60 -18.99 10.35
C THR A 43 15.67 -18.86 9.13
N PRO A 44 14.53 -18.16 9.22
CA PRO A 44 13.66 -17.98 8.05
C PRO A 44 14.45 -17.30 6.93
N GLN A 45 14.58 -17.97 5.79
CA GLN A 45 15.06 -17.33 4.56
C GLN A 45 13.89 -16.57 3.91
N PRO A 46 14.18 -15.46 3.21
CA PRO A 46 13.14 -14.71 2.50
C PRO A 46 12.57 -15.57 1.39
N SER A 47 11.33 -15.31 0.97
CA SER A 47 10.70 -16.08 -0.09
C SER A 47 11.60 -16.01 -1.33
N ALA A 48 11.93 -17.19 -1.89
CA ALA A 48 12.86 -17.30 -3.01
C ALA A 48 12.37 -16.60 -4.29
N GLU A 49 11.10 -16.17 -4.32
CA GLU A 49 10.48 -15.41 -5.41
C GLU A 49 10.82 -13.91 -5.35
N GLN A 50 10.95 -13.31 -4.17
CA GLN A 50 11.26 -11.87 -4.04
C GLN A 50 12.76 -11.56 -4.21
N CYS A 51 13.62 -12.59 -4.20
CA CYS A 51 15.08 -12.48 -4.21
C CYS A 51 15.73 -12.86 -5.55
N GLN A 52 14.97 -12.99 -6.64
CA GLN A 52 15.53 -13.45 -7.91
C GLN A 52 16.15 -12.31 -8.72
N ASP A 53 17.37 -12.54 -9.20
CA ASP A 53 17.94 -11.80 -10.33
C ASP A 53 17.24 -12.31 -11.61
N HIS A 54 16.23 -11.60 -12.08
CA HIS A 54 15.64 -11.90 -13.38
C HIS A 54 16.64 -11.51 -14.48
N GLU A 55 17.01 -12.46 -15.35
CA GLU A 55 17.88 -12.20 -16.50
C GLU A 55 17.24 -11.12 -17.39
N LYS A 56 17.97 -10.01 -17.59
CA LYS A 56 17.48 -8.82 -18.30
C LYS A 56 17.21 -9.05 -19.79
N ASP A 57 17.86 -10.05 -20.37
CA ASP A 57 17.92 -10.24 -21.83
C ASP A 57 16.64 -10.85 -22.44
N SER A 58 15.65 -11.22 -21.61
CA SER A 58 14.36 -11.78 -22.04
C SER A 58 13.13 -10.98 -21.59
N PHE A 59 13.30 -9.76 -21.08
CA PHE A 59 12.17 -8.97 -20.61
C PHE A 59 11.14 -8.72 -21.74
N GLN A 60 9.87 -8.99 -21.45
CA GLN A 60 8.73 -8.65 -22.29
C GLN A 60 7.70 -7.94 -21.43
N PRO A 61 7.16 -6.79 -21.86
CA PRO A 61 6.14 -6.09 -21.10
C PRO A 61 4.88 -6.93 -20.98
N VAL A 62 4.18 -6.77 -19.86
CA VAL A 62 2.82 -7.25 -19.70
C VAL A 62 1.91 -6.38 -20.55
N VAL A 63 1.44 -6.94 -21.67
CA VAL A 63 0.49 -6.26 -22.56
C VAL A 63 -0.93 -6.43 -22.02
N VAL A 64 -1.61 -5.29 -21.82
CA VAL A 64 -2.94 -5.20 -21.23
C VAL A 64 -3.92 -4.59 -22.23
N ARG A 65 -4.88 -5.38 -22.71
CA ARG A 65 -6.03 -4.94 -23.49
C ARG A 65 -7.09 -4.40 -22.54
N LEU A 66 -7.15 -3.07 -22.42
CA LEU A 66 -8.03 -2.38 -21.49
C LEU A 66 -9.30 -1.91 -22.22
N GLY A 67 -10.43 -2.53 -21.93
CA GLY A 67 -11.75 -2.06 -22.37
C GLY A 67 -12.31 -1.04 -21.38
N VAL A 68 -12.47 0.22 -21.80
CA VAL A 68 -12.96 1.31 -20.95
C VAL A 68 -14.40 1.61 -21.33
N VAL A 69 -15.34 1.34 -20.42
CA VAL A 69 -16.77 1.59 -20.64
C VAL A 69 -17.19 2.83 -19.86
N ALA A 70 -17.46 3.92 -20.57
CA ALA A 70 -18.18 5.06 -20.02
C ALA A 70 -19.66 4.68 -19.85
N LEU A 71 -20.04 4.31 -18.62
CA LEU A 71 -21.37 3.81 -18.28
C LEU A 71 -22.26 4.98 -17.84
N ASN A 72 -23.11 5.42 -18.76
CA ASN A 72 -24.12 6.45 -18.54
C ASN A 72 -25.46 5.80 -18.19
N ALA A 73 -26.18 6.40 -17.24
CA ALA A 73 -27.51 5.95 -16.86
C ALA A 73 -28.57 6.50 -17.82
N ALA A 74 -29.28 5.59 -18.49
CA ALA A 74 -30.32 5.98 -19.43
C ALA A 74 -31.40 6.85 -18.75
N GLY A 75 -31.62 8.06 -19.30
CA GLY A 75 -32.57 9.03 -18.75
C GLY A 75 -31.99 9.98 -17.69
N PHE A 76 -30.69 9.93 -17.45
CA PHE A 76 -29.97 10.84 -16.55
C PHE A 76 -28.90 11.62 -17.32
N GLU A 77 -28.66 12.86 -16.91
CA GLU A 77 -27.60 13.68 -17.50
C GLU A 77 -26.22 13.18 -17.01
N PRO A 78 -25.25 12.97 -17.91
CA PRO A 78 -23.88 12.58 -17.55
C PRO A 78 -23.22 13.57 -16.57
N GLY A 79 -22.43 13.06 -15.61
CA GLY A 79 -21.64 13.89 -14.71
C GLY A 79 -20.41 14.51 -15.40
N LYS A 80 -19.73 13.70 -16.21
CA LYS A 80 -18.60 14.06 -17.10
C LYS A 80 -18.95 13.74 -18.54
N SER A 81 -18.21 14.32 -19.50
CA SER A 81 -18.26 13.82 -20.88
C SER A 81 -17.57 12.45 -20.98
N ASN A 82 -17.91 11.65 -22.00
CA ASN A 82 -17.22 10.38 -22.21
C ASN A 82 -15.75 10.63 -22.56
N GLU A 83 -15.48 11.68 -23.35
CA GLU A 83 -14.14 12.11 -23.73
C GLU A 83 -13.29 12.45 -22.51
N GLU A 84 -13.84 13.18 -21.53
CA GLU A 84 -13.16 13.51 -20.27
C GLU A 84 -12.80 12.23 -19.48
N ILE A 85 -13.71 11.26 -19.40
CA ILE A 85 -13.43 9.96 -18.74
C ILE A 85 -12.29 9.24 -19.45
N PHE A 86 -12.33 9.17 -20.78
CA PHE A 86 -11.29 8.47 -21.55
C PHE A 86 -9.93 9.16 -21.41
N GLU A 87 -9.88 10.50 -21.50
CA GLU A 87 -8.66 11.28 -21.28
C GLU A 87 -8.06 11.02 -19.89
N GLU A 88 -8.87 11.02 -18.82
CA GLU A 88 -8.40 10.69 -17.48
C GLU A 88 -7.81 9.27 -17.40
N VAL A 89 -8.49 8.28 -18.00
CA VAL A 89 -7.99 6.90 -18.01
C VAL A 89 -6.65 6.80 -18.75
N HIS A 90 -6.51 7.44 -19.92
CA HIS A 90 -5.25 7.47 -20.68
C HIS A 90 -4.11 8.09 -19.88
N VAL A 91 -4.36 9.19 -19.17
CA VAL A 91 -3.36 9.83 -18.29
C VAL A 91 -2.93 8.84 -17.20
N HIS A 92 -3.88 8.20 -16.53
CA HIS A 92 -3.59 7.29 -15.43
C HIS A 92 -2.84 6.03 -15.88
N THR A 93 -3.23 5.40 -16.98
CA THR A 93 -2.48 4.27 -17.54
C THR A 93 -1.10 4.68 -18.01
N SER A 94 -0.94 5.88 -18.56
CA SER A 94 0.37 6.43 -18.92
C SER A 94 1.26 6.63 -17.68
N ARG A 95 0.69 7.07 -16.55
CA ARG A 95 1.41 7.19 -15.27
C ARG A 95 1.84 5.82 -14.73
N ILE A 96 1.02 4.78 -14.88
CA ILE A 96 1.41 3.40 -14.53
C ILE A 96 2.60 2.94 -15.38
N THR A 97 2.49 3.06 -16.72
CA THR A 97 3.57 2.68 -17.65
C THR A 97 4.85 3.47 -17.37
N HIS A 98 4.76 4.77 -17.08
CA HIS A 98 5.91 5.59 -16.69
C HIS A 98 6.54 5.12 -15.37
N THR A 99 5.72 4.92 -14.33
CA THR A 99 6.14 4.50 -12.99
C THR A 99 6.82 3.12 -13.01
N THR A 100 6.28 2.20 -13.80
CA THR A 100 6.83 0.85 -13.99
C THR A 100 7.86 0.78 -15.12
N ARG A 101 8.29 1.92 -15.69
CA ARG A 101 9.26 2.00 -16.80
C ARG A 101 8.97 1.01 -17.93
N GLY A 102 7.70 0.90 -18.31
CA GLY A 102 7.23 0.01 -19.36
C GLY A 102 7.10 -1.46 -18.96
N ALA A 103 7.00 -1.81 -17.67
CA ALA A 103 6.62 -3.16 -17.25
C ALA A 103 5.22 -3.54 -17.76
N TYR A 104 4.32 -2.54 -17.84
CA TYR A 104 2.96 -2.70 -18.35
C TYR A 104 2.73 -1.77 -19.54
N GLU A 105 2.18 -2.32 -20.61
CA GLU A 105 1.74 -1.60 -21.82
C GLU A 105 0.22 -1.72 -21.94
N PHE A 106 -0.47 -0.57 -21.99
CA PHE A 106 -1.92 -0.53 -22.08
C PHE A 106 -2.38 -0.22 -23.51
N HIS A 107 -3.23 -1.10 -24.04
CA HIS A 107 -3.92 -0.91 -25.30
C HIS A 107 -5.40 -0.70 -25.03
N ILE A 108 -5.83 0.56 -25.11
CA ILE A 108 -7.15 0.99 -24.70
C ILE A 108 -8.15 0.88 -25.85
N THR A 109 -9.31 0.28 -25.58
CA THR A 109 -10.50 0.34 -26.43
C THR A 109 -11.62 1.02 -25.66
N GLU A 110 -12.17 2.08 -26.23
CA GLU A 110 -13.18 2.92 -25.59
C GLU A 110 -14.59 2.51 -26.02
N PHE A 111 -15.48 2.40 -25.05
CA PHE A 111 -16.88 2.06 -25.24
C PHE A 111 -17.78 3.05 -24.51
N ALA A 112 -18.92 3.35 -25.11
CA ALA A 112 -19.99 4.09 -24.45
C ALA A 112 -21.18 3.16 -24.25
N SER A 113 -21.70 3.14 -23.02
CA SER A 113 -22.91 2.41 -22.68
C SER A 113 -23.96 3.36 -22.11
N ASN A 114 -25.21 3.15 -22.49
CA ASN A 114 -26.35 3.95 -22.03
C ASN A 114 -27.47 3.01 -21.55
N VAL A 115 -27.24 2.38 -20.40
CA VAL A 115 -28.11 1.35 -19.83
C VAL A 115 -28.76 1.89 -18.56
N ALA A 116 -30.06 1.65 -18.39
CA ALA A 116 -30.77 2.03 -17.18
C ALA A 116 -30.30 1.20 -15.98
N PRO A 117 -30.09 1.80 -14.80
CA PRO A 117 -29.82 1.04 -13.58
C PRO A 117 -30.98 0.08 -13.25
N ASP A 118 -30.66 -1.12 -12.80
CA ASP A 118 -31.66 -2.17 -12.52
C ASP A 118 -32.28 -2.08 -11.11
N SER A 119 -31.71 -1.25 -10.24
CA SER A 119 -32.03 -1.25 -8.81
C SER A 119 -32.19 0.17 -8.25
N THR A 120 -32.89 0.26 -7.11
CA THR A 120 -33.05 1.53 -6.36
C THR A 120 -32.87 1.34 -4.86
N ARG A 121 -32.39 2.38 -4.16
CA ARG A 121 -32.33 2.44 -2.69
C ARG A 121 -32.77 3.81 -2.17
N THR A 122 -33.33 3.84 -0.97
CA THR A 122 -33.69 5.09 -0.29
C THR A 122 -32.50 5.58 0.53
N LYS A 123 -32.04 6.80 0.30
CA LYS A 123 -30.99 7.46 1.09
C LYS A 123 -31.52 7.97 2.42
N ASP A 124 -30.61 8.31 3.33
CA ASP A 124 -30.93 8.86 4.66
C ASP A 124 -31.74 10.17 4.60
N ASP A 125 -31.60 10.95 3.53
CA ASP A 125 -32.36 12.17 3.28
C ASP A 125 -33.77 11.92 2.70
N GLY A 126 -34.17 10.65 2.55
CA GLY A 126 -35.45 10.23 2.02
C GLY A 126 -35.54 10.24 0.49
N THR A 127 -34.46 10.58 -0.22
CA THR A 127 -34.42 10.53 -1.70
C THR A 127 -34.19 9.12 -2.22
N THR A 128 -34.64 8.84 -3.44
CA THR A 128 -34.40 7.57 -4.13
C THR A 128 -33.16 7.68 -5.01
N GLU A 129 -32.21 6.79 -4.81
CA GLU A 129 -31.05 6.59 -5.68
C GLU A 129 -31.26 5.39 -6.59
N TYR A 130 -30.94 5.56 -7.87
CA TYR A 130 -30.83 4.47 -8.83
C TYR A 130 -29.39 3.97 -8.85
N TYR A 131 -29.20 2.64 -8.89
CA TYR A 131 -27.86 2.05 -8.89
C TYR A 131 -27.80 0.77 -9.73
N TYR A 132 -26.61 0.48 -10.24
CA TYR A 132 -26.32 -0.77 -10.94
C TYR A 132 -25.98 -1.87 -9.93
N SER A 133 -26.69 -3.00 -9.98
CA SER A 133 -26.30 -4.20 -9.24
C SER A 133 -24.94 -4.73 -9.70
N ASN A 134 -24.26 -5.48 -8.83
CA ASN A 134 -23.00 -6.14 -9.17
C ASN A 134 -23.19 -7.11 -10.37
N ASP A 135 -24.35 -7.78 -10.44
CA ASP A 135 -24.68 -8.69 -11.56
C ASP A 135 -24.87 -7.93 -12.88
N GLN A 136 -25.49 -6.75 -12.84
CA GLN A 136 -25.65 -5.91 -14.02
C GLN A 136 -24.30 -5.38 -14.52
N ILE A 137 -23.44 -4.87 -13.63
CA ILE A 137 -22.08 -4.41 -13.97
C ILE A 137 -21.28 -5.54 -14.61
N LYS A 138 -21.30 -6.73 -13.99
CA LYS A 138 -20.67 -7.95 -14.50
C LYS A 138 -21.11 -8.31 -15.91
N LYS A 139 -22.42 -8.30 -16.16
CA LYS A 139 -22.97 -8.62 -17.48
C LYS A 139 -22.56 -7.61 -18.55
N ILE A 140 -22.58 -6.31 -18.23
CA ILE A 140 -22.17 -5.26 -19.18
C ILE A 140 -20.70 -5.42 -19.53
N ALA A 141 -19.84 -5.70 -18.54
CA ALA A 141 -18.43 -5.90 -18.79
C ALA A 141 -18.14 -7.13 -19.67
N GLU A 142 -18.88 -8.24 -19.52
CA GLU A 142 -18.76 -9.41 -20.41
C GLU A 142 -19.09 -9.04 -21.86
N GLU A 143 -20.20 -8.32 -22.07
CA GLU A 143 -20.67 -7.91 -23.40
C GLU A 143 -19.62 -7.08 -24.17
N TYR A 144 -18.90 -6.19 -23.48
CA TYR A 144 -17.84 -5.40 -24.09
C TYR A 144 -16.49 -6.11 -24.14
N ARG A 145 -16.20 -7.02 -23.19
CA ARG A 145 -14.97 -7.84 -23.23
C ARG A 145 -14.90 -8.70 -24.48
N GLU A 146 -16.03 -9.26 -24.93
CA GLU A 146 -16.12 -10.03 -26.18
C GLU A 146 -15.73 -9.23 -27.43
N GLN A 147 -15.72 -7.89 -27.33
CA GLN A 147 -15.35 -6.99 -28.42
C GLN A 147 -13.86 -6.58 -28.38
N LEU A 148 -13.11 -7.00 -27.35
CA LEU A 148 -11.68 -6.76 -27.27
C LEU A 148 -10.92 -7.72 -28.20
N ASP A 149 -10.01 -7.17 -29.00
CA ASP A 149 -9.09 -7.94 -29.84
C ASP A 149 -7.88 -8.40 -29.01
N VAL A 150 -8.09 -9.44 -28.19
CA VAL A 150 -7.06 -10.00 -27.30
C VAL A 150 -6.28 -11.08 -28.03
N GLN A 151 -4.96 -10.90 -28.11
CA GLN A 151 -4.06 -11.87 -28.74
C GLN A 151 -3.53 -12.88 -27.72
N ASP A 152 -3.02 -14.02 -28.22
CA ASP A 152 -2.38 -15.04 -27.39
C ASP A 152 -1.24 -14.42 -26.55
N GLY A 153 -1.29 -14.64 -25.23
CA GLY A 153 -0.30 -14.14 -24.29
C GLY A 153 -0.56 -12.74 -23.73
N GLU A 154 -1.61 -12.04 -24.18
CA GLU A 154 -2.06 -10.76 -23.63
C GLU A 154 -3.07 -10.95 -22.49
N HIS A 155 -3.21 -9.91 -21.67
CA HIS A 155 -4.21 -9.86 -20.60
C HIS A 155 -5.37 -8.95 -21.01
N SER A 156 -6.61 -9.28 -20.64
CA SER A 156 -7.72 -8.33 -20.80
C SER A 156 -8.27 -7.85 -19.47
N LEU A 157 -8.57 -6.55 -19.41
CA LEU A 157 -9.10 -5.86 -18.24
C LEU A 157 -10.27 -4.98 -18.69
N MET A 158 -11.38 -5.05 -17.96
CA MET A 158 -12.50 -4.13 -18.17
C MET A 158 -12.51 -3.04 -17.10
N LEU A 159 -12.61 -1.78 -17.49
CA LEU A 159 -12.79 -0.64 -16.60
C LEU A 159 -14.20 -0.06 -16.82
N MET A 160 -15.01 -0.14 -15.79
CA MET A 160 -16.38 0.37 -15.76
C MET A 160 -16.39 1.75 -15.10
N ALA A 161 -16.43 2.80 -15.91
CA ALA A 161 -16.47 4.19 -15.46
C ALA A 161 -17.93 4.64 -15.31
N VAL A 162 -18.47 4.53 -14.10
CA VAL A 162 -19.88 4.86 -13.81
C VAL A 162 -20.03 6.36 -13.66
N ASN A 163 -20.74 6.96 -14.61
CA ASN A 163 -20.76 8.41 -14.76
C ASN A 163 -22.00 9.08 -14.14
N THR A 164 -23.03 8.31 -13.78
CA THR A 164 -24.32 8.93 -13.44
C THR A 164 -25.05 8.30 -12.26
N ALA A 165 -25.14 6.98 -12.21
CA ALA A 165 -25.86 6.28 -11.15
C ALA A 165 -24.95 5.85 -9.99
N GLY A 166 -25.54 5.38 -8.90
CA GLY A 166 -24.81 4.67 -7.86
C GLY A 166 -24.42 3.26 -8.30
N VAL A 167 -23.71 2.57 -7.42
CA VAL A 167 -23.42 1.13 -7.53
C VAL A 167 -23.81 0.44 -6.21
N GLU A 168 -24.08 -0.85 -6.26
CA GLU A 168 -24.58 -1.63 -5.12
C GLU A 168 -23.72 -1.47 -3.87
N ASN A 169 -22.40 -1.63 -4.04
CA ASN A 169 -21.41 -1.38 -3.00
C ASN A 169 -21.07 0.11 -3.03
N ASP A 170 -21.61 0.93 -2.13
CA ASP A 170 -21.46 2.40 -2.13
C ASP A 170 -20.01 2.87 -1.87
N VAL A 171 -19.13 2.66 -2.83
CA VAL A 171 -17.69 2.94 -2.76
C VAL A 171 -17.22 3.67 -4.03
N LEU A 172 -16.08 4.37 -3.93
CA LEU A 172 -15.54 5.17 -5.04
C LEU A 172 -14.94 4.31 -6.16
N GLY A 173 -14.36 3.17 -5.80
CA GLY A 173 -13.80 2.21 -6.73
C GLY A 173 -13.77 0.80 -6.16
N LEU A 174 -13.74 -0.19 -7.06
CA LEU A 174 -13.61 -1.61 -6.75
C LEU A 174 -12.83 -2.34 -7.83
N ALA A 175 -11.92 -3.19 -7.40
CA ALA A 175 -11.30 -4.21 -8.22
C ALA A 175 -11.98 -5.57 -7.99
N PHE A 176 -12.45 -6.19 -9.07
CA PHE A 176 -13.01 -7.53 -9.11
C PHE A 176 -12.06 -8.47 -9.83
N GLN A 177 -11.79 -9.60 -9.19
CA GLN A 177 -11.10 -10.73 -9.81
C GLN A 177 -11.92 -11.99 -9.61
N SER A 178 -12.03 -12.78 -10.68
CA SER A 178 -12.66 -14.09 -10.60
C SER A 178 -11.90 -15.00 -9.66
N THR A 179 -12.63 -15.71 -8.79
CA THR A 179 -12.07 -16.82 -8.04
C THR A 179 -11.78 -18.01 -8.97
N ASP A 180 -10.96 -18.96 -8.55
CA ASP A 180 -10.71 -20.19 -9.34
C ASP A 180 -12.01 -20.93 -9.69
N GLU A 181 -13.02 -20.87 -8.81
CA GLU A 181 -14.33 -21.43 -9.06
C GLU A 181 -15.13 -20.65 -10.12
N ASP A 182 -14.99 -19.32 -10.15
CA ASP A 182 -15.59 -18.48 -11.18
C ASP A 182 -14.92 -18.77 -12.52
N LYS A 183 -13.58 -18.81 -12.56
CA LYS A 183 -12.79 -19.17 -13.77
C LYS A 183 -13.22 -20.52 -14.35
N ALA A 184 -13.41 -21.53 -13.50
CA ALA A 184 -13.85 -22.87 -13.92
C ALA A 184 -15.28 -22.91 -14.49
N LYS A 185 -16.12 -21.92 -14.18
CA LYS A 185 -17.50 -21.79 -14.68
C LYS A 185 -17.61 -20.84 -15.88
N GLY A 186 -16.49 -20.37 -16.42
CA GLY A 186 -16.47 -19.34 -17.47
C GLY A 186 -16.74 -17.94 -16.93
N GLY A 187 -16.39 -17.69 -15.67
CA GLY A 187 -16.64 -16.45 -14.96
C GLY A 187 -15.92 -15.26 -15.56
N ASN A 188 -16.48 -14.10 -15.24
CA ASN A 188 -16.03 -12.78 -15.65
C ASN A 188 -14.52 -12.58 -15.46
N GLY A 189 -13.78 -12.22 -16.52
CA GLY A 189 -12.37 -11.86 -16.35
C GLY A 189 -12.18 -10.61 -15.46
N PRO A 190 -10.94 -10.20 -15.16
CA PRO A 190 -10.67 -9.14 -14.18
C PRO A 190 -11.29 -7.80 -14.61
N MET A 191 -11.86 -7.08 -13.65
CA MET A 191 -12.57 -5.82 -13.87
C MET A 191 -12.28 -4.82 -12.78
N VAL A 192 -12.20 -3.55 -13.12
CA VAL A 192 -12.26 -2.44 -12.17
C VAL A 192 -13.51 -1.60 -12.41
N LEU A 193 -14.09 -1.08 -11.35
CA LEU A 193 -15.27 -0.24 -11.35
C LEU A 193 -14.90 1.06 -10.65
N VAL A 194 -15.23 2.21 -11.25
CA VAL A 194 -14.96 3.53 -10.67
C VAL A 194 -16.19 4.43 -10.81
N LEU A 195 -16.57 5.12 -9.74
CA LEU A 195 -17.61 6.15 -9.77
C LEU A 195 -17.04 7.47 -10.31
N SER A 196 -16.84 7.56 -11.62
CA SER A 196 -16.18 8.67 -12.31
C SER A 196 -16.75 10.06 -12.02
N ASN A 197 -18.05 10.14 -11.69
CA ASN A 197 -18.72 11.40 -11.35
C ASN A 197 -18.48 11.88 -9.91
N LYS A 198 -17.88 11.05 -9.07
CA LYS A 198 -17.55 11.37 -7.67
C LYS A 198 -16.05 11.43 -7.41
N THR A 199 -15.23 11.17 -8.42
CA THR A 199 -13.78 11.06 -8.27
C THR A 199 -13.04 12.28 -8.83
N GLY A 200 -12.08 12.76 -8.04
CA GLY A 200 -10.88 13.45 -8.51
C GLY A 200 -9.64 12.67 -8.06
N GLY A 201 -8.46 12.98 -8.60
CA GLY A 201 -7.20 12.31 -8.22
C GLY A 201 -6.98 10.96 -8.91
N ASN A 202 -6.05 10.15 -8.40
CA ASN A 202 -5.47 8.97 -9.08
C ASN A 202 -6.27 7.65 -8.90
N VAL A 203 -7.60 7.71 -8.77
CA VAL A 203 -8.44 6.53 -8.43
C VAL A 203 -8.37 5.42 -9.49
N TYR A 204 -8.37 5.73 -10.79
CA TYR A 204 -8.22 4.67 -11.80
C TYR A 204 -6.89 3.91 -11.64
N SER A 205 -5.81 4.59 -11.29
CA SER A 205 -4.50 3.96 -11.11
C SER A 205 -4.45 3.09 -9.85
N HIS A 206 -5.15 3.51 -8.80
CA HIS A 206 -5.35 2.74 -7.57
C HIS A 206 -6.08 1.43 -7.86
N GLU A 207 -7.26 1.50 -8.49
CA GLU A 207 -8.06 0.29 -8.75
C GLU A 207 -7.38 -0.66 -9.73
N ILE A 208 -6.72 -0.13 -10.77
CA ILE A 208 -5.91 -0.95 -11.68
C ILE A 208 -4.77 -1.64 -10.90
N GLY A 209 -4.14 -0.96 -9.94
CA GLY A 209 -3.07 -1.53 -9.09
C GLY A 209 -3.49 -2.77 -8.29
N HIS A 210 -4.75 -2.85 -7.87
CA HIS A 210 -5.32 -4.07 -7.25
C HIS A 210 -5.43 -5.27 -8.20
N ILE A 211 -5.33 -5.03 -9.51
CA ILE A 211 -5.35 -6.07 -10.54
C ILE A 211 -3.95 -6.44 -11.01
N LEU A 212 -3.05 -5.46 -11.17
CA LEU A 212 -1.75 -5.71 -11.80
C LEU A 212 -0.91 -6.75 -11.06
N SER A 213 -0.44 -7.73 -11.82
CA SER A 213 0.37 -8.86 -11.38
C SER A 213 1.09 -9.40 -12.61
N GLU A 214 2.40 -9.67 -12.50
CA GLU A 214 3.19 -10.23 -13.61
C GLU A 214 2.88 -11.71 -13.90
N ASP A 215 2.33 -12.45 -12.92
CA ASP A 215 2.31 -13.91 -12.97
C ASP A 215 1.02 -14.55 -12.42
N GLU A 216 0.52 -15.55 -13.15
CA GLU A 216 -0.35 -16.59 -12.63
C GLU A 216 0.32 -17.92 -12.99
N GLN A 217 0.86 -18.63 -11.99
CA GLN A 217 1.57 -19.92 -12.14
C GLN A 217 0.72 -21.05 -12.78
N ASN A 218 -0.48 -20.79 -13.32
CA ASN A 218 -1.43 -21.80 -13.78
C ASN A 218 -2.39 -21.38 -14.91
N SER A 219 -1.99 -20.52 -15.86
CA SER A 219 -2.81 -20.32 -17.07
C SER A 219 -2.37 -21.23 -18.23
N ASP A 220 -3.33 -21.94 -18.83
CA ASP A 220 -3.16 -22.64 -20.11
C ASP A 220 -2.74 -21.60 -21.17
N PRO A 221 -1.55 -21.73 -21.79
CA PRO A 221 -1.02 -20.74 -22.74
C PRO A 221 -1.86 -20.60 -24.02
N SER A 222 -2.87 -21.45 -24.23
CA SER A 222 -3.83 -21.37 -25.34
C SER A 222 -5.08 -20.52 -25.05
N LYS A 223 -5.09 -19.78 -23.93
CA LYS A 223 -6.18 -18.87 -23.53
C LYS A 223 -5.62 -17.52 -23.08
N GLU A 224 -6.48 -16.49 -23.14
CA GLU A 224 -6.27 -15.18 -22.51
C GLU A 224 -5.59 -15.33 -21.13
N LYS A 225 -4.48 -14.61 -20.91
CA LYS A 225 -3.84 -14.60 -19.60
C LYS A 225 -4.70 -13.79 -18.64
N GLN A 226 -4.98 -14.36 -17.47
CA GLN A 226 -5.67 -13.65 -16.41
C GLN A 226 -4.65 -13.10 -15.43
N PHE A 227 -4.91 -11.90 -14.92
CA PHE A 227 -4.14 -11.35 -13.83
C PHE A 227 -4.31 -12.21 -12.57
N GLY A 228 -3.21 -12.46 -11.86
CA GLY A 228 -3.23 -12.92 -10.47
C GLY A 228 -3.72 -11.82 -9.53
N LYS A 229 -3.73 -12.07 -8.21
CA LYS A 229 -4.12 -11.02 -7.26
C LYS A 229 -3.08 -9.90 -7.24
N GLY A 230 -3.50 -8.66 -7.49
CA GLY A 230 -2.62 -7.50 -7.44
C GLY A 230 -2.33 -7.00 -6.03
N MET A 231 -1.91 -5.75 -5.92
CA MET A 231 -1.48 -5.13 -4.67
C MET A 231 -2.63 -4.97 -3.67
N GLY A 232 -2.31 -4.87 -2.39
CA GLY A 232 -3.21 -4.36 -1.35
C GLY A 232 -3.06 -2.85 -1.19
N HIS A 233 -3.78 -2.27 -0.24
CA HIS A 233 -3.51 -0.89 0.19
C HIS A 233 -2.16 -0.81 0.90
N GLU A 234 -1.41 0.27 0.67
CA GLU A 234 -0.19 0.55 1.43
C GLU A 234 -0.56 1.24 2.75
N MET A 235 -0.34 0.53 3.86
CA MET A 235 -0.52 1.08 5.19
C MET A 235 0.68 1.95 5.57
N VAL A 236 0.55 2.73 6.66
CA VAL A 236 1.70 3.43 7.23
C VAL A 236 1.68 3.30 8.75
N MET A 237 2.87 3.13 9.31
CA MET A 237 3.14 3.30 10.73
C MET A 237 3.75 4.69 10.90
N ASP A 238 2.95 5.65 11.35
CA ASP A 238 3.41 6.95 11.78
C ASP A 238 3.40 7.03 13.31
N CYS A 239 4.56 7.26 13.90
CA CYS A 239 4.66 7.39 15.35
C CYS A 239 4.09 8.77 15.77
N LEU A 240 2.83 8.83 16.19
CA LEU A 240 2.28 9.99 16.90
C LEU A 240 1.84 9.54 18.30
N ILE A 241 2.51 10.03 19.34
CA ILE A 241 2.22 9.62 20.72
C ILE A 241 1.38 10.69 21.40
N THR A 242 0.27 10.28 22.01
CA THR A 242 -0.63 11.12 22.79
C THR A 242 -0.70 10.67 24.25
N ASP A 243 -1.04 11.58 25.16
CA ASP A 243 -1.42 11.23 26.54
C ASP A 243 -2.83 10.60 26.61
N ALA A 244 -3.27 10.26 27.82
CA ALA A 244 -4.59 9.68 28.08
C ALA A 244 -5.74 10.64 27.73
N GLU A 245 -5.45 11.94 27.69
CA GLU A 245 -6.36 13.02 27.34
C GLU A 245 -6.37 13.33 25.82
N GLY A 246 -5.53 12.64 25.03
CA GLY A 246 -5.43 12.81 23.59
C GLY A 246 -4.55 13.98 23.15
N ASN A 247 -3.82 14.63 24.06
CA ASN A 247 -2.86 15.66 23.70
C ASN A 247 -1.59 15.02 23.16
N ILE A 248 -1.06 15.58 22.08
CA ILE A 248 0.21 15.11 21.49
C ILE A 248 1.34 15.36 22.50
N THR A 249 1.95 14.29 22.97
CA THR A 249 3.12 14.31 23.84
C THR A 249 4.41 14.06 23.07
N GLN A 250 4.32 13.54 21.84
CA GLN A 250 5.48 13.34 20.98
C GLN A 250 5.11 13.35 19.49
N TYR A 251 5.72 14.26 18.72
CA TYR A 251 5.59 14.35 17.27
C TYR A 251 6.58 13.38 16.56
N CYS A 252 6.53 12.08 16.88
CA CYS A 252 7.45 11.00 16.48
C CYS A 252 8.62 10.69 17.42
N ALA A 253 9.03 9.43 17.40
CA ALA A 253 10.07 8.83 18.21
C ALA A 253 11.04 8.07 17.29
N VAL A 254 12.34 8.09 17.64
CA VAL A 254 13.36 7.25 17.01
C VAL A 254 13.85 6.29 18.07
N ASP A 255 13.61 5.00 17.86
CA ASP A 255 14.07 3.91 18.70
C ASP A 255 14.04 2.59 17.91
N THR A 256 14.36 1.48 18.57
CA THR A 256 14.15 0.14 18.03
C THR A 256 12.65 -0.12 17.82
N ILE A 257 12.28 -0.91 16.81
CA ILE A 257 10.86 -1.19 16.54
C ILE A 257 10.15 -1.79 17.76
N GLN A 258 10.84 -2.61 18.56
CA GLN A 258 10.33 -3.17 19.80
C GLN A 258 9.96 -2.06 20.79
N GLN A 259 10.84 -1.09 20.99
CA GLN A 259 10.61 0.03 21.90
C GLN A 259 9.54 1.01 21.36
N LEU A 260 9.53 1.27 20.06
CA LEU A 260 8.50 2.11 19.42
C LEU A 260 7.10 1.52 19.64
N LEU A 261 6.93 0.21 19.43
CA LEU A 261 5.66 -0.49 19.69
C LEU A 261 5.30 -0.46 21.19
N ALA A 262 6.29 -0.62 22.08
CA ALA A 262 6.07 -0.53 23.53
C ALA A 262 5.63 0.87 23.99
N MET A 263 6.05 1.93 23.28
CA MET A 263 5.61 3.31 23.50
C MET A 263 4.22 3.62 22.90
N GLY A 264 3.61 2.65 22.20
CA GLY A 264 2.29 2.79 21.60
C GLY A 264 2.29 3.27 20.15
N CYS A 265 3.44 3.33 19.46
CA CYS A 265 3.42 3.49 18.02
C CYS A 265 2.72 2.30 17.36
N GLY A 266 1.98 2.56 16.28
CA GLY A 266 1.27 1.54 15.52
C GLY A 266 0.89 2.07 14.15
N LEU A 267 0.06 1.30 13.44
CA LEU A 267 -0.49 1.75 12.17
C LEU A 267 -1.39 2.99 12.37
N SER A 268 -1.35 3.90 11.41
CA SER A 268 -2.22 5.07 11.40
C SER A 268 -3.67 4.64 11.49
N LYS A 269 -4.45 5.39 12.27
CA LYS A 269 -5.87 5.11 12.51
C LYS A 269 -6.75 6.10 11.75
N ARG A 270 -7.96 5.69 11.42
CA ARG A 270 -8.96 6.58 10.83
C ARG A 270 -9.42 7.60 11.86
N ASP A 271 -9.78 8.80 11.42
CA ASP A 271 -10.32 9.83 12.30
C ASP A 271 -11.49 9.29 13.14
N LYS A 272 -11.39 9.43 14.46
CA LYS A 272 -12.43 9.04 15.44
C LYS A 272 -12.75 7.53 15.45
N SER A 273 -11.84 6.69 14.98
CA SER A 273 -11.97 5.23 15.01
C SER A 273 -10.65 4.57 15.39
N ASP A 274 -10.71 3.39 16.01
CA ASP A 274 -9.54 2.55 16.25
C ASP A 274 -9.16 1.70 15.03
N ALA A 275 -9.96 1.75 13.97
CA ALA A 275 -9.67 1.06 12.71
C ALA A 275 -8.45 1.65 12.02
N VAL A 276 -7.63 0.77 11.44
CA VAL A 276 -6.48 1.16 10.61
C VAL A 276 -6.96 2.02 9.44
N ASN A 277 -6.25 3.12 9.20
CA ASN A 277 -6.39 3.91 7.99
C ASN A 277 -5.47 3.33 6.92
N GLU A 278 -6.05 2.48 6.07
CA GLU A 278 -5.39 1.92 4.89
C GLU A 278 -5.11 2.96 3.80
N TYR A 279 -5.64 4.18 3.94
CA TYR A 279 -5.42 5.30 3.03
C TYR A 279 -4.54 6.41 3.63
N ALA A 280 -3.60 6.04 4.50
CA ALA A 280 -2.72 6.99 5.17
C ALA A 280 -1.34 7.16 4.52
N SER A 281 -0.86 6.20 3.71
CA SER A 281 0.50 6.30 3.17
C SER A 281 0.58 7.42 2.11
N PRO A 282 1.54 8.37 2.24
CA PRO A 282 1.65 9.50 1.33
C PRO A 282 2.53 9.23 0.11
N VAL A 283 3.06 8.01 -0.07
CA VAL A 283 4.09 7.71 -1.08
C VAL A 283 3.62 6.79 -2.20
N THR A 284 2.32 6.52 -2.27
CA THR A 284 1.71 5.72 -3.33
C THR A 284 0.22 5.96 -3.42
N VAL A 285 -0.33 5.80 -4.62
CA VAL A 285 -1.78 5.85 -4.86
C VAL A 285 -2.50 4.72 -4.14
N MET A 286 -1.86 3.58 -3.89
CA MET A 286 -2.42 2.47 -3.10
C MET A 286 -2.62 2.83 -1.63
N GLY A 287 -1.86 3.82 -1.17
CA GLY A 287 -1.84 4.32 0.19
C GLY A 287 -2.59 5.63 0.35
N ASN A 288 -2.74 6.42 -0.71
CA ASN A 288 -3.66 7.55 -0.78
C ASN A 288 -3.78 8.02 -2.23
N SER A 289 -4.90 7.71 -2.90
CA SER A 289 -5.11 8.09 -4.31
C SER A 289 -5.23 9.61 -4.53
N MET A 290 -5.37 10.40 -3.46
CA MET A 290 -5.55 11.85 -3.53
C MET A 290 -4.24 12.64 -3.38
N VAL A 291 -3.14 12.01 -2.94
CA VAL A 291 -1.86 12.72 -2.75
C VAL A 291 -1.19 13.10 -4.07
N TYR A 292 -1.50 12.36 -5.13
CA TYR A 292 -1.03 12.65 -6.47
C TYR A 292 -2.11 13.43 -7.22
N THR A 293 -1.83 14.68 -7.52
CA THR A 293 -2.68 15.50 -8.40
C THR A 293 -2.04 15.55 -9.79
N ASP A 294 -2.86 15.69 -10.83
CA ASP A 294 -2.35 15.84 -12.20
C ASP A 294 -1.81 17.27 -12.48
N ALA A 295 -2.04 18.21 -11.55
CA ALA A 295 -1.55 19.57 -11.63
C ALA A 295 -1.31 20.16 -10.23
N ASP A 296 -0.05 20.18 -9.79
CA ASP A 296 0.36 21.00 -8.65
C ASP A 296 0.91 22.33 -9.15
N THR A 297 0.26 23.44 -8.80
CA THR A 297 0.92 24.75 -8.82
C THR A 297 1.94 24.80 -7.69
N LYS A 298 3.21 24.65 -8.02
CA LYS A 298 4.30 24.83 -7.05
C LYS A 298 4.81 26.25 -7.11
N VAL A 299 5.01 26.82 -5.92
CA VAL A 299 5.78 28.05 -5.75
C VAL A 299 7.21 27.64 -5.45
N SER A 300 8.14 27.94 -6.34
CA SER A 300 9.57 27.77 -6.06
C SER A 300 9.94 28.52 -4.79
N GLN A 301 10.47 27.83 -3.77
CA GLN A 301 10.91 28.46 -2.52
C GLN A 301 12.16 29.34 -2.69
N VAL A 302 12.79 29.30 -3.87
CA VAL A 302 13.98 30.09 -4.22
C VAL A 302 13.63 31.29 -5.08
N THR A 303 12.68 31.14 -6.02
CA THR A 303 12.35 32.18 -7.02
C THR A 303 10.96 32.78 -6.86
N ASN A 304 10.09 32.24 -5.99
CA ASN A 304 8.67 32.59 -5.84
C ASN A 304 7.85 32.50 -7.14
N GLU A 305 8.35 31.79 -8.16
CA GLU A 305 7.62 31.55 -9.39
C GLU A 305 6.59 30.44 -9.19
N VAL A 306 5.38 30.67 -9.70
CA VAL A 306 4.29 29.69 -9.72
C VAL A 306 4.41 28.93 -11.04
N THR A 307 4.82 27.67 -10.98
CA THR A 307 4.79 26.76 -12.13
C THR A 307 3.74 25.68 -11.89
N ALA A 308 2.87 25.47 -12.88
CA ALA A 308 2.11 24.22 -12.95
C ALA A 308 3.11 23.12 -13.28
N THR A 309 3.46 22.30 -12.29
CA THR A 309 4.31 21.13 -12.49
C THR A 309 3.41 19.91 -12.36
N GLU A 310 3.22 19.20 -13.46
CA GLU A 310 2.74 17.81 -13.42
C GLU A 310 3.64 17.03 -12.44
N GLU A 311 3.06 16.25 -11.53
CA GLU A 311 3.85 15.44 -10.60
C GLU A 311 4.40 14.20 -11.33
N HIS A 312 5.70 14.19 -11.61
CA HIS A 312 6.40 13.13 -12.33
C HIS A 312 6.95 12.02 -11.42
N LYS A 313 6.60 12.05 -10.14
CA LYS A 313 7.04 11.02 -9.21
C LYS A 313 6.36 9.69 -9.53
N PRO A 314 7.01 8.55 -9.22
CA PRO A 314 6.35 7.26 -9.18
C PRO A 314 5.04 7.33 -8.38
N ILE A 315 3.96 6.79 -8.96
CA ILE A 315 2.67 6.68 -8.27
C ILE A 315 2.57 5.44 -7.39
N TYR A 316 3.48 4.48 -7.55
CA TYR A 316 3.62 3.30 -6.71
C TYR A 316 4.90 3.39 -5.90
N SER A 317 4.87 2.86 -4.68
CA SER A 317 5.99 2.91 -3.77
C SER A 317 7.12 1.98 -4.25
N PRO A 318 8.36 2.20 -3.83
CA PRO A 318 9.45 1.29 -4.17
C PRO A 318 9.19 -0.16 -3.75
N ALA A 319 8.51 -0.40 -2.63
CA ALA A 319 8.15 -1.76 -2.21
C ALA A 319 7.16 -2.40 -3.18
N GLU A 320 6.14 -1.66 -3.63
CA GLU A 320 5.19 -2.10 -4.65
C GLU A 320 5.87 -2.37 -6.00
N LEU A 321 6.85 -1.53 -6.38
CA LEU A 321 7.64 -1.74 -7.59
C LEU A 321 8.44 -3.04 -7.57
N THR A 322 8.88 -3.51 -6.38
CA THR A 322 9.54 -4.84 -6.28
C THR A 322 8.60 -5.99 -6.62
N PHE A 323 7.29 -5.80 -6.49
CA PHE A 323 6.27 -6.78 -6.88
C PHE A 323 5.82 -6.59 -8.33
N LEU A 324 5.67 -5.34 -8.77
CA LEU A 324 5.11 -5.02 -10.08
C LEU A 324 6.09 -5.19 -11.25
N ASP A 325 7.39 -5.07 -11.01
CA ASP A 325 8.41 -5.09 -12.05
C ASP A 325 9.62 -5.93 -11.63
N SER A 326 9.67 -7.16 -12.14
CA SER A 326 10.71 -8.15 -11.83
C SER A 326 12.14 -7.73 -12.25
N ARG A 327 12.30 -6.68 -13.05
CA ARG A 327 13.63 -6.17 -13.41
C ARG A 327 14.35 -5.49 -12.24
N HIS A 328 13.61 -5.09 -11.20
CA HIS A 328 14.18 -4.49 -10.01
C HIS A 328 14.96 -5.52 -9.17
N GLN A 329 16.26 -5.29 -8.98
CA GLN A 329 17.10 -6.20 -8.21
C GLN A 329 16.95 -5.99 -6.71
N VAL A 330 16.43 -7.00 -6.01
CA VAL A 330 16.29 -6.99 -4.55
C VAL A 330 17.35 -7.91 -3.93
N GLU A 331 18.27 -7.34 -3.15
CA GLU A 331 19.27 -8.13 -2.43
C GLU A 331 18.73 -8.60 -1.08
N CYS A 332 18.62 -9.91 -0.91
CA CYS A 332 18.25 -10.53 0.35
C CYS A 332 19.49 -10.79 1.22
N THR A 333 19.47 -10.33 2.47
CA THR A 333 20.62 -10.47 3.38
C THR A 333 20.19 -10.81 4.80
N THR A 334 21.11 -11.39 5.55
CA THR A 334 21.01 -11.56 7.02
C THR A 334 22.15 -10.84 7.73
N SER A 335 22.94 -10.03 7.01
CA SER A 335 24.09 -9.35 7.58
C SER A 335 23.64 -8.23 8.52
N THR A 336 24.30 -8.13 9.66
CA THR A 336 24.09 -7.03 10.62
C THR A 336 25.10 -5.90 10.43
N ASP A 337 26.01 -6.01 9.45
CA ASP A 337 26.94 -4.97 9.06
C ASP A 337 27.10 -4.92 7.52
N GLY A 338 27.20 -3.72 6.95
CA GLY A 338 27.42 -3.56 5.52
C GLY A 338 26.87 -2.25 4.97
N ARG A 339 27.41 -1.83 3.82
CA ARG A 339 27.01 -0.64 3.09
C ARG A 339 26.51 -1.03 1.70
N TYR A 340 25.27 -0.68 1.40
CA TYR A 340 24.55 -1.14 0.22
C TYR A 340 24.07 0.07 -0.59
N PRO A 341 24.78 0.43 -1.67
CA PRO A 341 24.27 1.38 -2.65
C PRO A 341 22.97 0.90 -3.26
N LEU A 342 22.01 1.81 -3.42
CA LEU A 342 20.69 1.56 -3.99
C LEU A 342 20.46 2.43 -5.23
N SER A 343 19.74 1.94 -6.23
CA SER A 343 19.51 2.65 -7.49
C SER A 343 18.27 2.17 -8.23
N TYR A 344 17.58 3.09 -8.90
CA TYR A 344 16.52 2.75 -9.87
C TYR A 344 17.06 2.16 -11.18
N ASP A 345 18.38 2.16 -11.41
CA ASP A 345 18.99 1.49 -12.54
C ASP A 345 18.83 -0.02 -12.39
N PHE A 346 18.12 -0.67 -13.32
CA PHE A 346 17.88 -2.11 -13.27
C PHE A 346 19.17 -2.94 -13.23
N THR A 347 20.30 -2.40 -13.72
CA THR A 347 21.62 -3.08 -13.66
C THR A 347 22.26 -3.10 -12.28
N LYS A 348 21.64 -2.44 -11.31
CA LYS A 348 22.14 -2.29 -9.95
C LYS A 348 21.07 -2.72 -8.94
N ARG A 349 21.52 -2.89 -7.70
CA ARG A 349 20.66 -3.15 -6.55
C ARG A 349 19.63 -2.03 -6.39
N PHE A 350 18.36 -2.37 -6.46
CA PHE A 350 17.24 -1.47 -6.23
C PHE A 350 16.86 -1.40 -4.75
N ALA A 351 16.77 -2.55 -4.09
CA ALA A 351 16.36 -2.66 -2.70
C ALA A 351 17.21 -3.66 -1.91
N LEU A 352 17.20 -3.52 -0.59
CA LEU A 352 17.77 -4.46 0.37
C LEU A 352 16.65 -5.06 1.21
N ALA A 353 16.61 -6.38 1.36
CA ALA A 353 15.56 -7.10 2.05
C ALA A 353 16.08 -8.00 3.19
N TYR A 354 15.34 -8.04 4.29
CA TYR A 354 15.56 -8.90 5.46
C TYR A 354 14.30 -9.71 5.75
N SER A 355 14.46 -11.00 6.05
CA SER A 355 13.36 -11.80 6.58
C SER A 355 13.05 -11.45 8.03
N LEU A 356 11.77 -11.38 8.33
CA LEU A 356 11.27 -11.21 9.68
C LEU A 356 11.05 -12.59 10.33
N PRO A 357 11.69 -12.84 11.50
CA PRO A 357 11.41 -14.02 12.32
C PRO A 357 9.91 -14.24 12.55
N ALA A 358 9.48 -15.49 12.76
CA ALA A 358 8.05 -15.80 12.97
C ALA A 358 7.45 -15.05 14.18
N ASP A 359 8.25 -14.80 15.21
CA ASP A 359 7.92 -14.10 16.46
C ASP A 359 8.36 -12.62 16.45
N HIS A 360 8.59 -12.04 15.27
CA HIS A 360 9.00 -10.64 15.15
C HIS A 360 7.97 -9.68 15.75
N ALA A 361 8.42 -8.69 16.52
CA ALA A 361 7.55 -7.75 17.24
C ALA A 361 6.63 -6.96 16.31
N LEU A 362 7.09 -6.65 15.09
CA LEU A 362 6.28 -5.95 14.08
C LEU A 362 4.97 -6.71 13.74
N LYS A 363 4.96 -8.03 13.90
CA LYS A 363 3.75 -8.85 13.64
C LYS A 363 2.63 -8.63 14.64
N THR A 364 2.87 -7.90 15.72
CA THR A 364 1.82 -7.45 16.63
C THR A 364 0.85 -6.47 15.96
N ILE A 365 1.33 -5.65 15.02
CA ILE A 365 0.51 -4.70 14.26
C ILE A 365 0.32 -5.12 12.79
N LEU A 366 1.25 -5.91 12.24
CA LEU A 366 1.20 -6.44 10.87
C LEU A 366 1.37 -7.98 10.89
N PRO A 367 0.33 -8.75 11.25
CA PRO A 367 0.46 -10.18 11.55
C PRO A 367 1.04 -11.04 10.43
N LYS A 368 0.86 -10.61 9.18
CA LYS A 368 1.35 -11.32 8.00
C LYS A 368 2.75 -10.90 7.54
N ALA A 369 3.31 -9.81 8.09
CA ALA A 369 4.62 -9.31 7.68
C ALA A 369 5.67 -10.41 7.71
N ASP A 370 6.39 -10.59 6.61
CA ASP A 370 7.42 -11.62 6.46
C ASP A 370 8.78 -11.02 6.06
N THR A 371 8.80 -9.81 5.50
CA THR A 371 10.00 -9.19 4.97
C THR A 371 10.03 -7.70 5.31
N LEU A 372 11.23 -7.20 5.57
CA LEU A 372 11.55 -5.77 5.72
C LEU A 372 12.39 -5.32 4.53
N VAL A 373 12.00 -4.25 3.85
CA VAL A 373 12.61 -3.76 2.62
C VAL A 373 13.10 -2.32 2.80
N PHE A 374 14.34 -2.05 2.40
CA PHE A 374 14.92 -0.71 2.31
C PHE A 374 15.07 -0.34 0.83
N ALA A 375 14.46 0.77 0.43
CA ALA A 375 14.43 1.17 -0.98
C ALA A 375 14.35 2.71 -1.14
N PRO A 376 14.87 3.27 -2.24
CA PRO A 376 14.90 4.71 -2.44
C PRO A 376 13.52 5.23 -2.84
N ILE A 377 12.93 6.13 -2.06
CA ILE A 377 11.71 6.89 -2.40
C ILE A 377 12.11 8.18 -3.11
N ILE A 378 11.52 8.45 -4.28
CA ILE A 378 11.67 9.72 -4.99
C ILE A 378 10.77 10.77 -4.32
N GLU A 379 11.38 11.72 -3.62
CA GLU A 379 10.70 12.84 -2.95
C GLU A 379 10.44 14.00 -3.92
N TYR A 380 11.28 14.12 -4.94
CA TYR A 380 11.22 15.15 -5.97
C TYR A 380 11.85 14.62 -7.26
N ILE A 381 11.23 14.93 -8.39
CA ILE A 381 11.82 14.72 -9.71
C ILE A 381 11.28 15.75 -10.70
N ASP A 382 12.18 16.32 -11.50
CA ASP A 382 11.85 17.19 -12.62
C ASP A 382 11.17 16.41 -13.75
N LYS A 383 10.37 17.14 -14.53
CA LYS A 383 9.80 16.62 -15.78
C LYS A 383 10.88 16.03 -16.68
N ASP A 384 10.57 14.90 -17.33
CA ASP A 384 11.43 14.16 -18.25
C ASP A 384 12.74 13.61 -17.65
N THR A 385 12.98 13.77 -16.34
CA THR A 385 14.17 13.22 -15.68
C THR A 385 14.00 11.71 -15.46
N PRO A 386 14.97 10.87 -15.87
CA PRO A 386 14.93 9.44 -15.56
C PRO A 386 15.01 9.16 -14.06
N PHE A 387 14.28 8.14 -13.58
CA PHE A 387 14.29 7.74 -12.16
C PHE A 387 15.67 7.32 -11.64
N ASP A 388 16.59 6.93 -12.52
CA ASP A 388 17.98 6.55 -12.21
C ASP A 388 18.99 7.70 -12.37
N SER A 389 18.52 8.93 -12.62
CA SER A 389 19.36 10.12 -12.70
C SER A 389 20.16 10.34 -11.41
N THR A 390 21.43 10.73 -11.55
CA THR A 390 22.30 11.13 -10.42
C THR A 390 22.39 12.66 -10.26
N ASP A 391 21.57 13.41 -11.00
CA ASP A 391 21.53 14.87 -10.92
C ASP A 391 20.69 15.33 -9.71
N LEU A 392 21.36 15.85 -8.70
CA LEU A 392 20.75 16.22 -7.42
C LEU A 392 19.88 17.47 -7.49
N ASP A 393 20.01 18.26 -8.55
CA ASP A 393 19.13 19.40 -8.80
C ASP A 393 17.81 18.95 -9.44
N ALA A 394 17.84 17.85 -10.20
CA ALA A 394 16.69 17.32 -10.92
C ALA A 394 15.95 16.19 -10.17
N VAL A 395 16.61 15.49 -9.26
CA VAL A 395 15.99 14.41 -8.48
C VAL A 395 16.53 14.35 -7.05
N GLN A 396 15.62 14.22 -6.09
CA GLN A 396 15.97 14.01 -4.69
C GLN A 396 15.23 12.81 -4.12
N ARG A 397 15.98 11.98 -3.42
CA ARG A 397 15.49 10.75 -2.82
C ARG A 397 15.69 10.73 -1.30
N ARG A 398 14.91 9.89 -0.64
CA ARG A 398 15.18 9.38 0.71
C ARG A 398 15.19 7.85 0.67
N ILE A 399 15.71 7.21 1.71
CA ILE A 399 15.54 5.76 1.87
C ILE A 399 14.31 5.49 2.72
N GLY A 400 13.33 4.79 2.14
CA GLY A 400 12.16 4.27 2.82
C GLY A 400 12.42 2.91 3.44
N VAL A 401 11.63 2.58 4.46
CA VAL A 401 11.65 1.30 5.16
C VAL A 401 10.24 0.74 5.11
N PHE A 402 10.08 -0.45 4.55
CA PHE A 402 8.78 -1.04 4.29
C PHE A 402 8.71 -2.42 4.93
N ALA A 403 7.56 -2.75 5.50
CA ALA A 403 7.21 -4.13 5.80
C ALA A 403 6.36 -4.67 4.66
N THR A 404 6.67 -5.89 4.20
CA THR A 404 5.92 -6.53 3.12
C THR A 404 5.40 -7.91 3.53
N TRP A 405 4.33 -8.36 2.88
CA TRP A 405 3.74 -9.69 3.04
C TRP A 405 3.02 -10.15 1.78
N ASP A 406 2.60 -11.42 1.76
CA ASP A 406 1.90 -12.04 0.63
C ASP A 406 2.69 -11.83 -0.69
N ASN A 407 4.01 -12.08 -0.66
CA ASN A 407 4.96 -11.87 -1.78
C ASN A 407 5.07 -10.41 -2.28
N GLY A 408 5.08 -9.44 -1.37
CA GLY A 408 5.23 -8.02 -1.75
C GLY A 408 3.93 -7.32 -2.15
N ARG A 409 2.82 -8.05 -2.21
CA ARG A 409 1.49 -7.49 -2.54
C ARG A 409 0.97 -6.59 -1.44
N GLY A 410 1.21 -6.97 -0.19
CA GLY A 410 0.87 -6.15 0.97
C GLY A 410 2.08 -5.36 1.41
N THR A 411 1.90 -4.05 1.60
CA THR A 411 2.98 -3.12 1.95
C THR A 411 2.57 -2.22 3.11
N ALA A 412 3.54 -1.88 3.94
CA ALA A 412 3.38 -0.83 4.95
C ALA A 412 4.67 -0.01 5.06
N LEU A 413 4.56 1.31 4.88
CA LEU A 413 5.67 2.23 5.14
C LEU A 413 5.88 2.36 6.66
N LEU A 414 7.09 2.06 7.13
CA LEU A 414 7.51 2.30 8.51
C LEU A 414 8.14 3.69 8.60
N ASP A 415 7.32 4.73 8.67
CA ASP A 415 7.78 6.13 8.72
C ASP A 415 8.13 6.55 10.15
N VAL A 416 9.12 5.86 10.72
CA VAL A 416 9.54 6.01 12.11
C VAL A 416 10.69 7.01 12.29
N SER A 417 11.34 7.44 11.20
CA SER A 417 12.47 8.38 11.27
C SER A 417 12.09 9.80 10.86
N LEU A 418 12.30 10.73 11.81
CA LEU A 418 12.08 12.16 11.58
C LEU A 418 13.12 12.83 10.68
N PHE A 419 14.35 12.31 10.67
CA PHE A 419 15.45 12.87 9.90
C PHE A 419 15.76 11.98 8.69
N ASN A 420 14.72 11.51 8.03
CA ASN A 420 14.80 10.54 6.93
C ASN A 420 15.40 11.12 5.62
N LYS A 421 15.59 12.44 5.52
CA LYS A 421 16.24 13.07 4.36
C LYS A 421 17.72 12.73 4.28
N ILE A 422 18.17 12.44 3.07
CA ILE A 422 19.59 12.17 2.80
C ILE A 422 20.37 13.48 2.82
N ASP A 423 21.52 13.47 3.50
CA ASP A 423 22.50 14.55 3.41
C ASP A 423 23.40 14.33 2.19
N TYR A 424 23.07 15.00 1.08
CA TYR A 424 23.82 14.92 -0.16
C TYR A 424 25.20 15.59 -0.11
N SER A 425 25.56 16.28 0.98
CA SER A 425 26.96 16.62 1.25
C SER A 425 27.81 15.38 1.55
N GLY A 426 27.19 14.23 1.86
CA GLY A 426 27.90 13.00 2.22
C GLY A 426 28.67 13.12 3.54
N GLU A 427 28.43 14.16 4.33
CA GLU A 427 29.09 14.38 5.62
C GLU A 427 28.38 13.67 6.77
N LYS A 428 27.09 13.36 6.61
CA LYS A 428 26.26 12.77 7.65
C LYS A 428 25.43 11.61 7.13
N GLU A 429 25.19 10.68 8.03
CA GLU A 429 24.21 9.62 7.88
C GLU A 429 23.06 9.87 8.86
N ASN A 430 21.85 9.43 8.51
CA ASN A 430 20.69 9.54 9.39
C ASN A 430 20.11 8.17 9.69
N VAL A 431 19.83 7.89 10.97
CA VAL A 431 19.13 6.66 11.39
C VAL A 431 17.74 6.65 10.78
N ILE A 432 17.43 5.58 10.04
CA ILE A 432 16.13 5.36 9.40
C ILE A 432 15.34 4.23 10.04
N TYR A 433 16.02 3.26 10.68
CA TYR A 433 15.39 2.13 11.36
C TYR A 433 16.34 1.50 12.36
N ALA A 434 15.82 0.87 13.41
CA ALA A 434 16.60 0.03 14.31
C ALA A 434 15.76 -1.15 14.77
N ASP A 435 16.42 -2.29 14.95
CA ASP A 435 15.74 -3.55 15.27
C ASP A 435 16.60 -4.43 16.18
N GLU A 436 16.06 -4.78 17.34
CA GLU A 436 16.75 -5.65 18.31
C GLU A 436 16.75 -7.11 17.89
N GLN A 437 15.69 -7.58 17.23
CA GLN A 437 15.55 -8.98 16.81
C GLN A 437 16.37 -9.26 15.56
N LEU A 438 16.51 -8.27 14.66
CA LEU A 438 17.44 -8.37 13.53
C LEU A 438 18.87 -7.93 13.90
N GLY A 439 19.05 -7.24 15.03
CA GLY A 439 20.36 -6.94 15.62
C GLY A 439 21.15 -5.81 14.94
N PHE A 440 20.47 -4.86 14.29
CA PHE A 440 21.12 -3.74 13.60
C PHE A 440 20.42 -2.40 13.80
N VAL A 441 21.17 -1.32 13.55
CA VAL A 441 20.65 0.01 13.22
C VAL A 441 20.97 0.30 11.75
N ALA A 442 19.97 0.77 11.01
CA ALA A 442 20.10 1.16 9.62
C ALA A 442 20.15 2.68 9.51
N VAL A 443 21.10 3.17 8.73
CA VAL A 443 21.28 4.58 8.40
C VAL A 443 21.23 4.81 6.89
N SER A 444 20.71 5.95 6.47
CA SER A 444 20.78 6.41 5.08
C SER A 444 21.92 7.41 4.90
N GLY A 445 22.55 7.40 3.73
CA GLY A 445 23.59 8.36 3.37
C GLY A 445 23.80 8.48 1.86
N TYR A 446 24.74 9.34 1.48
CA TYR A 446 25.11 9.58 0.09
C TYR A 446 26.64 9.48 -0.11
N ASP A 447 27.06 8.74 -1.14
CA ASP A 447 28.46 8.61 -1.52
C ASP A 447 28.78 9.57 -2.67
N LYS A 448 29.56 10.62 -2.38
CA LYS A 448 29.98 11.61 -3.38
C LYS A 448 30.84 11.02 -4.50
N LYS A 449 31.58 9.94 -4.26
CA LYS A 449 32.49 9.36 -5.26
C LYS A 449 31.71 8.52 -6.27
N THR A 450 30.79 7.70 -5.80
CA THR A 450 29.96 6.86 -6.67
C THR A 450 28.68 7.56 -7.13
N LYS A 451 28.37 8.73 -6.55
CA LYS A 451 27.11 9.47 -6.73
C LYS A 451 25.91 8.56 -6.48
N SER A 452 25.89 7.93 -5.30
CA SER A 452 24.86 6.94 -4.97
C SER A 452 24.36 7.11 -3.55
N GLU A 453 23.05 7.10 -3.41
CA GLU A 453 22.37 6.87 -2.15
C GLU A 453 22.64 5.44 -1.68
N TYR A 454 22.76 5.24 -0.37
CA TYR A 454 22.94 3.93 0.21
C TYR A 454 22.20 3.79 1.53
N VAL A 455 21.89 2.54 1.86
CA VAL A 455 21.61 2.12 3.23
C VAL A 455 22.86 1.47 3.79
N ARG A 456 23.23 1.83 5.03
CA ARG A 456 24.28 1.15 5.79
C ARG A 456 23.65 0.56 7.04
N VAL A 457 23.86 -0.72 7.24
CA VAL A 457 23.45 -1.41 8.47
C VAL A 457 24.67 -1.57 9.35
N VAL A 458 24.49 -1.36 10.64
CA VAL A 458 25.55 -1.42 11.65
C VAL A 458 25.04 -2.28 12.79
N SER A 459 25.87 -3.20 13.28
CA SER A 459 25.44 -4.08 14.35
C SER A 459 25.03 -3.24 15.56
N LEU A 460 23.81 -3.48 16.07
CA LEU A 460 23.28 -2.75 17.21
C LEU A 460 24.12 -2.99 18.47
N SER A 461 24.75 -4.17 18.57
CA SER A 461 25.64 -4.54 19.66
C SER A 461 27.03 -3.88 19.60
N SER A 462 27.35 -3.19 18.50
CA SER A 462 28.61 -2.47 18.36
C SER A 462 28.55 -1.11 19.05
N GLN A 463 29.72 -0.58 19.42
CA GLN A 463 29.85 0.77 19.97
C GLN A 463 29.31 1.82 19.00
N GLU A 464 29.60 1.67 17.71
CA GLU A 464 29.13 2.58 16.67
C GLU A 464 27.61 2.54 16.54
N GLY A 465 27.01 1.35 16.47
CA GLY A 465 25.56 1.19 16.36
C GLY A 465 24.82 1.80 17.55
N THR A 466 25.33 1.58 18.77
CA THR A 466 24.78 2.18 19.98
C THR A 466 24.86 3.71 19.93
N THR A 467 26.02 4.26 19.55
CA THR A 467 26.22 5.71 19.44
C THR A 467 25.30 6.35 18.39
N LEU A 468 25.17 5.75 17.20
CA LEU A 468 24.28 6.24 16.15
C LEU A 468 22.83 6.34 16.63
N LEU A 469 22.33 5.30 17.32
CA LEU A 469 20.97 5.29 17.84
C LEU A 469 20.76 6.30 18.98
N ASP A 470 21.71 6.42 19.90
CA ASP A 470 21.63 7.36 21.02
C ASP A 470 21.70 8.83 20.56
N GLU A 471 22.51 9.14 19.55
CA GLU A 471 22.54 10.47 18.94
C GLU A 471 21.21 10.79 18.24
N ALA A 472 20.63 9.82 17.53
CA ALA A 472 19.33 10.01 16.88
C ALA A 472 18.18 10.20 17.90
N ARG A 473 18.20 9.44 19.01
CA ARG A 473 17.29 9.62 20.15
C ARG A 473 17.41 11.02 20.74
N THR A 474 18.64 11.47 20.99
CA THR A 474 18.93 12.79 21.57
C THR A 474 18.41 13.92 20.66
N ARG A 475 18.75 13.88 19.37
CA ARG A 475 18.26 14.87 18.38
C ARG A 475 16.74 14.91 18.30
N THR A 476 16.09 13.75 18.38
CA THR A 476 14.62 13.65 18.38
C THR A 476 14.01 14.27 19.63
N ALA A 477 14.57 13.99 20.80
CA ALA A 477 14.13 14.56 22.07
C ALA A 477 14.27 16.09 22.08
N GLU A 478 15.41 16.62 21.62
CA GLU A 478 15.65 18.06 21.50
C GLU A 478 14.62 18.75 20.59
N ARG A 479 14.33 18.17 19.42
CA ARG A 479 13.32 18.70 18.50
C ARG A 479 11.92 18.69 19.11
N ASN A 480 11.53 17.60 19.79
CA ASN A 480 10.23 17.53 20.45
C ASN A 480 10.10 18.54 21.60
N GLN A 481 11.16 18.79 22.37
CA GLN A 481 11.18 19.88 23.36
C GLN A 481 10.96 21.26 22.75
N LEU A 482 11.40 21.51 21.51
CA LEU A 482 11.17 22.78 20.84
C LEU A 482 9.72 22.93 20.36
N LEU A 483 9.12 21.87 19.81
CA LEU A 483 7.77 21.91 19.26
C LEU A 483 6.66 21.88 20.30
N LEU A 484 6.89 21.19 21.42
CA LEU A 484 5.91 21.05 22.50
C LEU A 484 5.98 22.17 23.54
N LYS A 485 6.86 23.16 23.34
CA LYS A 485 6.84 24.38 24.15
C LYS A 485 5.52 25.13 23.93
N PRO A 486 4.84 25.58 25.00
CA PRO A 486 3.68 26.45 24.85
C PRO A 486 4.11 27.68 24.04
N LYS A 487 3.39 28.02 22.97
CA LYS A 487 3.58 29.31 22.30
C LYS A 487 3.40 30.40 23.36
N GLN A 488 4.42 31.23 23.56
CA GLN A 488 4.29 32.41 24.42
C GLN A 488 3.11 33.23 23.89
N ALA A 489 2.16 33.56 24.77
CA ALA A 489 1.10 34.49 24.44
C ALA A 489 1.75 35.84 24.12
N ASN A 490 1.68 36.25 22.86
CA ASN A 490 1.97 37.63 22.44
C ASN A 490 0.80 38.53 22.79
#